data_AF-A0A919GG24-F1
#
_entry.id   AF-A0A919GG24-F1
#
_cell.length_a   1.000
_cell.length_b   1.000
_cell.length_c   1.000
_cell.angle_alpha   90.00
_cell.angle_beta   90.00
_cell.angle_gamma   90.00
#
_symmetry.space_group_name_H-M   'P 1'
#
loop_
_entity.id
_entity.type
_entity.pdbx_description
1 polymer ?
#
loop_
_entity_poly.entity_id
_entity_poly.type
_entity_poly.pdbx_seq_one_letter_code
_entity_poly.pdbx_strand_id
1 'polypeptide(L)' 'MSDPLIVDIYAAALSAQQKPGTIRQWLRRGRLTHHGYDCQGRALVDLHELQPSVEDQAA' A
#
# COMPACT_ATOMS: atom_id res chain seq x y z
N MET A 1 -18.24 -1.26 2.78
CA MET A 1 -16.96 -1.76 2.23
C MET A 1 -16.62 -0.85 1.08
N SER A 2 -15.54 -0.08 1.20
CA SER A 2 -15.01 0.65 0.05
C SER A 2 -14.36 -0.36 -0.88
N ASP A 3 -14.58 -0.22 -2.18
CA ASP A 3 -13.88 -1.04 -3.17
C ASP A 3 -12.36 -0.80 -3.04
N PRO A 4 -11.53 -1.85 -3.15
CA PRO A 4 -10.08 -1.71 -2.98
C PRO A 4 -9.51 -0.80 -4.07
N LEU A 5 -8.66 0.16 -3.67
CA LEU A 5 -8.04 1.11 -4.59
C LEU A 5 -6.63 0.63 -4.93
N ILE A 6 -6.54 -0.20 -5.96
CA ILE A 6 -5.30 -0.84 -6.37
C ILE A 6 -4.42 0.13 -7.17
N VAL A 7 -3.23 0.41 -6.66
CA VAL A 7 -2.25 1.32 -7.28
C VAL A 7 -0.86 0.69 -7.36
N ASP A 8 0.02 1.23 -8.19
CA ASP A 8 1.41 0.80 -8.22
C ASP A 8 2.21 1.29 -6.99
N ILE A 9 3.41 0.71 -6.79
CA ILE A 9 4.31 1.05 -5.68
C ILE A 9 4.66 2.56 -5.64
N TYR A 10 4.79 3.23 -6.79
CA TYR A 10 5.20 4.63 -6.83
C TYR A 10 4.06 5.55 -6.41
N ALA A 11 2.85 5.31 -6.90
CA ALA A 11 1.64 6.00 -6.47
C ALA A 11 1.38 5.79 -4.97
N ALA A 12 1.52 4.54 -4.49
CA ALA A 12 1.45 4.20 -3.08
C ALA A 12 2.48 4.95 -2.23
N ALA A 13 3.73 4.99 -2.67
CA ALA A 13 4.81 5.68 -1.98
C ALA A 13 4.55 7.19 -1.86
N LEU A 14 4.03 7.81 -2.93
CA LEU A 14 3.63 9.23 -2.91
C LEU A 14 2.50 9.48 -1.92
N SER A 15 1.46 8.64 -1.92
CA SER A 15 0.34 8.77 -0.98
C SER A 15 0.76 8.59 0.48
N ALA A 16 1.68 7.66 0.74
CA ALA A 16 2.17 7.37 2.09
C ALA A 16 3.31 8.29 2.55
N GLN A 17 3.79 9.20 1.67
CA GLN A 17 5.00 10.01 1.88
C GLN A 17 6.23 9.16 2.26
N GLN A 18 6.39 8.01 1.61
CA GLN A 18 7.49 7.07 1.82
C GLN A 18 8.33 6.89 0.56
N LYS A 19 9.48 6.22 0.71
CA LYS A 19 10.26 5.76 -0.44
C LYS A 19 9.63 4.48 -1.02
N PRO A 20 9.66 4.25 -2.34
CA PRO A 20 9.23 2.98 -2.96
C PRO A 20 9.86 1.73 -2.33
N GLY A 21 11.12 1.83 -1.88
CA GLY A 21 11.81 0.75 -1.17
C GLY A 21 11.14 0.38 0.16
N THR A 22 10.57 1.36 0.86
CA THR A 22 9.82 1.15 2.11
C THR A 22 8.55 0.33 1.83
N ILE A 23 7.80 0.69 0.78
CA ILE A 23 6.60 -0.06 0.36
C ILE A 23 6.95 -1.51 -0.01
N ARG A 24 8.03 -1.72 -0.77
CA ARG A 24 8.55 -3.07 -1.08
C ARG A 24 8.92 -3.86 0.18
N GLN A 25 9.50 -3.19 1.17
CA GLN A 25 9.85 -3.82 2.44
C GLN A 25 8.61 -4.19 3.26
N TRP A 26 7.56 -3.38 3.22
CA TRP A 26 6.28 -3.68 3.87
C TRP A 26 5.60 -4.89 3.25
N LEU A 27 5.57 -5.00 1.92
CA LEU A 27 5.11 -6.21 1.21
C LEU A 27 5.91 -7.44 1.66
N ARG A 28 7.25 -7.35 1.61
CA ARG A 28 8.15 -8.46 1.99
C ARG A 28 7.96 -8.91 3.45
N ARG A 29 7.56 -7.98 4.33
CA ARG A 29 7.34 -8.26 5.77
C ARG A 29 5.89 -8.64 6.09
N GLY A 30 5.00 -8.69 5.10
CA GLY A 30 3.58 -9.01 5.30
C GLY A 30 2.79 -7.90 6.01
N ARG A 31 3.27 -6.65 6.00
CA ARG A 31 2.54 -5.50 6.54
C ARG A 31 1.40 -5.06 5.61
N LEU A 32 1.60 -5.19 4.30
CA LEU A 32 0.56 -4.96 3.30
C LEU A 32 0.05 -6.32 2.84
N THR A 33 -1.26 -6.54 2.95
CA THR A 33 -1.88 -7.84 2.83
C THR A 33 -2.73 -7.96 1.56
N HIS A 34 -3.38 -6.88 1.14
CA HIS A 34 -4.07 -6.75 -0.15
C HIS A 34 -3.12 -6.17 -1.19
N HIS A 35 -2.44 -7.08 -1.87
CA HIS A 35 -1.55 -6.75 -2.97
C HIS A 35 -1.60 -7.85 -4.03
N GLY A 36 -1.12 -7.50 -5.22
CA GLY A 36 -1.01 -8.41 -6.35
C GLY A 36 0.09 -7.98 -7.30
N TYR A 37 0.09 -8.56 -8.49
CA TYR A 37 1.03 -8.23 -9.55
C TYR A 37 0.27 -8.02 -10.85
N ASP A 38 0.73 -7.07 -11.65
CA ASP A 38 0.21 -6.91 -13.01
C ASP A 38 0.81 -7.96 -13.97
N CYS A 39 0.39 -7.91 -15.24
CA CYS A 39 0.89 -8.83 -16.28
C CYS A 39 2.39 -8.71 -16.56
N GLN A 40 3.07 -7.67 -16.07
CA GLN A 40 4.51 -7.44 -16.21
C GLN A 40 5.27 -7.78 -14.91
N GLY A 41 4.58 -8.28 -13.88
CA GLY A 41 5.18 -8.60 -12.59
C GLY A 41 5.45 -7.38 -11.70
N ARG A 42 4.88 -6.21 -12.01
CA ARG A 42 4.96 -5.03 -11.14
C ARG A 42 3.98 -5.20 -9.98
N ALA A 43 4.44 -4.94 -8.76
CA ALA A 43 3.56 -5.07 -7.60
C ALA A 43 2.51 -3.94 -7.57
N LEU A 44 1.30 -4.33 -7.25
CA LEU A 44 0.13 -3.49 -7.06
C LEU A 44 -0.33 -3.64 -5.61
N VAL A 45 -0.71 -2.55 -4.97
CA VAL A 45 -1.08 -2.52 -3.55
C VAL A 45 -2.39 -1.77 -3.34
N ASP A 46 -3.17 -2.15 -2.34
CA ASP A 46 -4.34 -1.38 -1.94
C ASP A 46 -3.91 -0.10 -1.20
N LEU A 47 -4.33 1.05 -1.72
CA LEU A 47 -4.04 2.35 -1.13
C LEU A 47 -4.68 2.52 0.25
N HIS A 48 -5.80 1.85 0.51
CA HIS A 48 -6.51 1.98 1.79
C HIS A 48 -5.73 1.37 2.96
N GLU A 49 -4.84 0.41 2.74
CA GLU A 49 -3.95 -0.12 3.79
C GLU A 49 -2.80 0.84 4.16
N LEU A 50 -2.54 1.85 3.33
CA LEU A 50 -1.47 2.82 3.54
C LEU A 50 -1.95 4.06 4.29
N GLN A 51 -3.26 4.29 4.34
CA GLN A 51 -3.83 5.37 5.10
C GLN A 51 -3.84 4.97 6.59
N PRO A 52 -3.31 5.81 7.49
CA PRO A 52 -3.49 5.56 8.90
C PRO A 52 -4.99 5.51 9.18
N SER A 53 -5.45 4.43 9.80
CA SER A 53 -6.80 4.35 10.33
C SER A 53 -7.05 5.62 11.15
N VAL A 54 -8.06 6.40 10.79
CA VAL A 54 -8.44 7.62 11.53
C VAL A 54 -8.70 7.31 13.01
N GLU A 55 -8.97 6.05 13.34
CA GLU A 55 -9.13 5.53 14.70
C GLU A 55 -7.85 5.54 15.56
N ASP A 56 -6.64 5.47 14.97
CA ASP A 56 -5.38 5.43 15.73
C ASP A 56 -4.90 6.81 16.20
N GLN A 57 -5.49 7.91 15.70
CA GLN A 57 -5.12 9.28 16.12
C GLN A 57 -5.97 9.85 17.26
N ALA A 58 -6.97 9.09 17.75
CA ALA A 58 -7.88 9.51 18.82
C ALA A 58 -7.60 8.84 20.19
N ALA A 59 -6.48 8.11 20.33
CA ALA A 59 -6.08 7.42 21.56
C ALA A 59 -4.97 8.16 22.32
#